data_AF-A0A9D9VMI3-F1
#
_entry.id   AF-A0A9D9VMI3-F1
#
_cell.length_a   1.000
_cell.length_b   1.000
_cell.length_c   1.000
_cell.angle_alpha   90.00
_cell.angle_beta   90.00
_cell.angle_gamma   90.00
#
_symmetry.space_group_name_H-M   'P 1'
#
loop_
_entity.id
_entity.type
_entity.pdbx_description
1 polymer ?
#
loop_
_entity_poly.entity_id
_entity_poly.type
_entity_poly.pdbx_seq_one_letter_code
_entity_poly.pdbx_strand_id
1 'polypeptide(L)'
;MQNKNMDYQALEPTISSSIGVEPVSFNNNSNVSFFTSSSFLYALFFVVIVVAASYRYALAGMLRIQATEEGIRKSKEEFTRVTYGLLGVFGLWLILATVNKDMLTGDVGLGALKSTITSAGGGYIPGQTPVTPPTTNPTTPQNTEKCLSENETKSALSSSVGICGNTRCTTFVGCNYKQYDSIIIEEAKRANINPNLIRVIMCKESRGKKDVQNSKNNNGTYDCGLMQINQNKPCDEASYNVTNNIRAGATLIKSKLSAVSGGVTYPGIPVEAKMFASYACCGGGINPNSESNDCTTSSGYPFTPPKWACPKNPGPTNANMCFVRQDVCGALACLKELDS
;
A
#
# COMPACT_ATOMS: atom_id res chain seq x y z
N MET A 1 2.95 -17.67 -33.86
CA MET A 1 3.95 -18.40 -33.06
C MET A 1 3.46 -18.45 -31.63
N GLN A 2 3.20 -19.65 -31.10
CA GLN A 2 2.66 -19.84 -29.76
C GLN A 2 3.71 -19.44 -28.71
N ASN A 3 3.35 -18.51 -27.82
CA ASN A 3 4.21 -18.09 -26.72
C ASN A 3 4.04 -19.12 -25.58
N LYS A 4 5.07 -19.92 -25.36
CA LYS A 4 5.12 -20.95 -24.32
C LYS A 4 5.44 -20.25 -22.99
N ASN A 5 4.45 -20.15 -22.09
CA ASN A 5 4.70 -19.72 -20.71
C ASN A 5 5.68 -20.72 -20.08
N MET A 6 6.90 -20.27 -19.79
CA MET A 6 7.82 -21.04 -18.95
C MET A 6 7.43 -20.78 -17.50
N ASP A 7 6.74 -21.75 -16.92
CA ASP A 7 6.44 -21.81 -15.49
C ASP A 7 7.69 -22.32 -14.76
N TYR A 8 8.20 -21.53 -13.81
CA TYR A 8 9.39 -21.90 -13.06
C TYR A 8 9.00 -22.86 -11.93
N GLN A 9 9.23 -24.16 -12.14
CA GLN A 9 9.20 -25.16 -11.07
C GLN A 9 10.56 -25.19 -10.37
N ALA A 10 10.58 -25.01 -9.05
CA ALA A 10 11.76 -25.26 -8.24
C ALA A 10 12.20 -26.72 -8.43
N LEU A 11 13.46 -26.95 -8.80
CA LEU A 11 13.99 -28.29 -9.08
C LEU A 11 14.28 -29.12 -7.81
N GLU A 12 14.12 -28.54 -6.63
CA GLU A 12 14.29 -29.26 -5.37
C GLU A 12 12.92 -29.57 -4.74
N PRO A 13 12.72 -30.80 -4.21
CA PRO A 13 11.52 -31.12 -3.47
C PRO A 13 11.46 -30.25 -2.20
N THR A 14 10.61 -29.24 -2.22
CA THR A 14 10.38 -28.36 -1.08
C THR A 14 9.76 -29.17 0.06
N ILE A 15 10.42 -29.16 1.22
CA ILE A 15 9.99 -29.74 2.52
C ILE A 15 8.60 -29.22 2.96
N SER A 16 8.08 -28.19 2.29
CA SER A 16 6.78 -27.54 2.48
C SER A 16 5.59 -28.45 2.16
N SER A 17 5.71 -29.35 1.17
CA SER A 17 4.60 -30.18 0.71
C SER A 17 4.26 -31.34 1.67
N SER A 18 5.21 -31.76 2.50
CA SER A 18 4.97 -32.77 3.55
C SER A 18 4.33 -32.20 4.82
N ILE A 19 4.16 -30.88 4.92
CA ILE A 19 3.56 -30.16 6.06
C ILE A 19 2.19 -29.55 5.69
N GLY A 20 1.71 -29.76 4.45
CA GLY A 20 0.40 -29.28 4.00
C GLY A 20 0.34 -27.78 3.72
N VAL A 21 1.49 -27.15 3.46
CA VAL A 21 1.59 -25.73 3.10
C VAL A 21 1.82 -25.62 1.59
N GLU A 22 0.97 -24.85 0.90
CA GLU A 22 1.17 -24.57 -0.53
C GLU A 22 2.51 -23.86 -0.75
N PRO A 23 3.34 -24.31 -1.72
CA PRO A 23 4.64 -23.69 -1.98
C PRO A 23 4.46 -22.25 -2.44
N VAL A 24 5.34 -21.36 -1.96
CA VAL A 24 5.35 -19.96 -2.36
C VAL A 24 5.69 -19.87 -3.85
N SER A 25 4.69 -19.53 -4.66
CA SER A 25 4.85 -19.35 -6.10
C SER A 25 5.36 -17.92 -6.38
N PHE A 26 6.54 -17.84 -7.00
CA PHE A 26 7.11 -16.60 -7.54
C PHE A 26 6.56 -16.33 -8.94
N ASN A 27 5.25 -16.40 -9.12
CA ASN A 27 4.63 -15.99 -10.37
C ASN A 27 4.40 -14.47 -10.36
N ASN A 28 4.53 -13.83 -11.52
CA ASN A 28 4.75 -12.39 -11.68
C ASN A 28 3.65 -11.44 -11.12
N ASN A 29 2.59 -11.97 -10.50
CA ASN A 29 1.41 -11.24 -10.05
C ASN A 29 1.00 -11.46 -8.58
N SER A 30 1.76 -12.21 -7.78
CA SER A 30 1.53 -12.29 -6.33
C SER A 30 2.35 -11.21 -5.61
N ASN A 31 1.69 -10.40 -4.79
CA ASN A 31 2.38 -9.65 -3.73
C ASN A 31 3.00 -10.69 -2.80
N VAL A 32 4.29 -10.99 -2.99
CA VAL A 32 5.03 -11.92 -2.15
C VAL A 32 5.27 -11.22 -0.81
N SER A 33 4.24 -11.21 0.03
CA SER A 33 4.39 -10.92 1.45
C SER A 33 4.81 -12.22 2.13
N PHE A 34 5.85 -12.18 2.96
CA PHE A 34 6.18 -13.33 3.81
C PHE A 34 5.05 -13.65 4.78
N PHE A 35 4.05 -12.76 4.90
CA PHE A 35 2.94 -12.79 5.83
C PHE A 35 2.36 -14.19 6.07
N THR A 36 2.05 -14.98 5.04
CA THR A 36 1.48 -16.32 5.25
C THR A 36 2.47 -17.32 5.88
N SER A 37 3.75 -17.26 5.50
CA SER A 37 4.80 -18.13 6.06
C SER A 37 5.33 -17.60 7.39
N SER A 38 5.47 -16.28 7.56
CA SER A 38 5.89 -15.64 8.80
C SER A 38 4.80 -15.73 9.87
N SER A 39 3.53 -15.47 9.55
CA SER A 39 2.44 -15.63 10.52
C SER A 39 2.31 -17.05 11.02
N PHE A 40 2.53 -18.04 10.14
CA PHE A 40 2.57 -19.46 10.52
C PHE A 40 3.76 -19.77 11.43
N LEU A 41 4.98 -19.34 11.08
CA LEU A 41 6.17 -19.56 11.90
C LEU A 41 6.07 -18.86 13.26
N TYR A 42 5.52 -17.64 13.31
CA TYR A 42 5.26 -16.93 14.56
C TYR A 42 4.21 -17.65 15.41
N ALA A 43 3.08 -18.07 14.82
CA ALA A 43 2.07 -18.83 15.53
C ALA A 43 2.64 -20.16 16.07
N LEU A 44 3.42 -20.88 15.27
CA LEU A 44 4.08 -22.12 15.67
C LEU A 44 5.11 -21.89 16.78
N PHE A 45 5.90 -20.82 16.71
CA PHE A 45 6.85 -20.45 17.75
C PHE A 45 6.15 -20.17 19.09
N PHE A 46 5.04 -19.42 19.08
CA PHE A 46 4.23 -19.19 20.28
C PHE A 46 3.63 -20.48 20.83
N VAL A 47 3.12 -21.36 19.96
CA VAL A 47 2.59 -22.67 20.37
C VAL A 47 3.68 -23.52 21.03
N VAL A 48 4.89 -23.58 20.44
CA VAL A 48 6.02 -24.33 21.01
C VAL A 48 6.44 -23.77 22.37
N ILE A 49 6.50 -22.44 22.53
CA ILE A 49 6.81 -21.80 23.81
C ILE A 49 5.75 -22.14 24.86
N VAL A 50 4.46 -22.09 24.52
CA VAL A 50 3.36 -22.40 25.44
C VAL A 50 3.41 -23.87 25.85
N VAL A 51 3.64 -24.79 24.91
CA VAL A 51 3.77 -26.24 25.20
C VAL A 51 4.98 -26.51 26.10
N ALA A 52 6.14 -25.93 25.78
CA ALA A 52 7.36 -26.08 26.58
C ALA A 52 7.20 -25.51 27.99
N ALA A 53 6.56 -24.34 28.14
CA ALA A 53 6.28 -23.74 29.44
C ALA A 53 5.29 -24.60 30.24
N SER A 54 4.24 -25.12 29.60
CA SER A 54 3.26 -26.01 30.23
C SER A 54 3.91 -27.29 30.75
N TYR A 55 4.81 -27.90 29.97
CA TYR A 55 5.60 -29.06 30.40
C TYR A 55 6.49 -28.75 31.61
N ARG A 56 7.17 -27.60 31.61
CA ARG A 56 8.01 -27.18 32.74
C ARG A 56 7.20 -26.89 34.00
N TYR A 57 6.01 -26.31 33.87
CA TYR A 57 5.11 -26.14 35.00
C TYR A 57 4.61 -27.48 35.56
N ALA A 58 4.32 -28.46 34.70
CA ALA A 58 3.96 -29.81 35.14
C ALA A 58 5.10 -30.50 35.91
N LEU A 59 6.34 -30.41 35.42
CA LEU A 59 7.53 -30.91 36.12
C LEU A 59 7.72 -30.21 37.48
N ALA A 60 7.60 -28.89 37.52
CA ALA A 60 7.70 -28.13 38.76
C ALA A 60 6.57 -28.50 39.75
N GLY A 61 5.37 -28.78 39.25
CA GLY A 61 4.26 -29.31 40.04
C GLY A 61 4.55 -30.67 40.65
N MET A 62 5.08 -31.62 39.87
CA MET A 62 5.46 -32.94 40.36
C MET A 62 6.57 -32.88 41.42
N LEU A 63 7.58 -32.04 41.23
CA LEU A 63 8.63 -31.81 42.22
C LEU A 63 8.08 -31.25 43.54
N ARG A 64 6.99 -30.47 43.47
CA ARG A 64 6.32 -29.93 44.67
C ARG A 64 5.51 -30.98 45.42
N ILE A 65 4.92 -31.93 44.69
CA ILE A 65 4.13 -33.03 45.27
C ILE A 65 5.01 -34.02 46.04
N GLN A 66 6.29 -34.15 45.67
CA GLN A 66 7.25 -34.98 46.41
C GLN A 66 7.46 -34.49 47.86
N ALA A 67 7.06 -33.25 48.19
CA ALA A 67 7.06 -32.65 49.53
C ALA A 67 8.42 -32.71 50.26
N THR A 68 9.52 -32.93 49.53
CA THR A 68 10.89 -32.83 50.04
C THR A 68 11.34 -31.37 50.00
N GLU A 69 12.17 -30.96 50.95
CA GLU A 69 12.67 -29.58 51.04
C GLU A 69 13.44 -29.18 49.77
N GLU A 70 14.20 -30.12 49.20
CA GLU A 70 14.89 -29.94 47.92
C GLU A 70 13.92 -29.84 46.73
N GLY A 71 12.85 -30.65 46.71
CA GLY A 71 11.81 -30.63 45.67
C GLY A 71 11.01 -29.34 45.66
N ILE A 72 10.64 -28.82 46.85
CA ILE A 72 9.94 -27.55 47.01
C ILE A 72 10.82 -26.38 46.56
N ARG A 73 12.11 -26.37 46.92
CA ARG A 73 13.06 -25.34 46.49
C ARG A 73 13.25 -25.33 44.98
N LYS A 74 13.52 -26.50 44.37
CA LYS A 74 13.70 -26.63 42.91
C LYS A 74 12.42 -26.28 42.15
N SER A 75 11.25 -26.66 42.67
CA SER A 75 9.96 -26.27 42.11
C SER A 75 9.80 -24.76 42.05
N LYS A 76 10.06 -24.04 43.16
CA LYS A 76 9.93 -22.58 43.22
C LYS A 76 10.88 -21.88 42.24
N GLU A 77 12.11 -22.38 42.12
CA GLU A 77 13.11 -21.86 41.19
C GLU A 77 12.67 -22.03 39.73
N GLU A 78 12.18 -23.23 39.37
CA GLU A 78 11.68 -23.51 38.02
C GLU A 78 10.40 -22.70 37.70
N PHE A 79 9.44 -22.59 38.63
CA PHE A 79 8.26 -21.74 38.46
C PHE A 79 8.65 -20.27 38.18
N THR A 80 9.58 -19.75 38.97
CA THR A 80 10.05 -18.36 38.85
C THR A 80 10.75 -18.13 37.51
N ARG A 81 11.64 -19.05 37.12
CA ARG A 81 12.38 -18.97 35.85
C ARG A 81 11.47 -19.02 34.63
N VAL A 82 10.51 -19.95 34.61
CA VAL A 82 9.56 -20.10 33.49
C VAL A 82 8.63 -18.88 33.41
N THR A 83 8.17 -18.36 34.55
CA THR A 83 7.29 -17.18 34.60
C THR A 83 8.00 -15.93 34.06
N TYR A 84 9.23 -15.66 34.51
CA TYR A 84 10.00 -14.52 34.00
C TYR A 84 10.37 -14.69 32.52
N GLY A 85 10.65 -15.91 32.07
CA GLY A 85 10.86 -16.20 30.66
C GLY A 85 9.64 -15.87 29.79
N LEU A 86 8.44 -16.29 30.22
CA LEU A 86 7.19 -15.96 29.54
C LEU A 86 6.91 -14.46 29.56
N LEU A 87 7.07 -13.80 30.71
CA LEU A 87 6.90 -12.34 30.81
C LEU A 87 7.89 -11.57 29.91
N GLY A 88 9.13 -12.05 29.78
CA GLY A 88 10.10 -11.48 28.86
C GLY A 88 9.69 -11.62 27.39
N VAL A 89 9.21 -12.80 26.98
CA VAL A 89 8.74 -13.05 25.61
C VAL A 89 7.49 -12.23 25.29
N PHE A 90 6.49 -12.23 26.18
CA PHE A 90 5.28 -11.42 25.99
C PHE A 90 5.54 -9.92 26.10
N GLY A 91 6.48 -9.51 26.96
CA GLY A 91 6.91 -8.11 27.09
C GLY A 91 7.61 -7.62 25.83
N LEU A 92 8.55 -8.39 25.29
CA LEU A 92 9.20 -8.08 24.02
C LEU A 92 8.20 -8.06 22.87
N TRP A 93 7.25 -9.00 22.85
CA TRP A 93 6.17 -9.02 21.87
C TRP A 93 5.30 -7.76 21.95
N LEU A 94 4.90 -7.32 23.15
CA LEU A 94 4.13 -6.09 23.34
C LEU A 94 4.91 -4.85 22.89
N ILE A 95 6.20 -4.76 23.25
CA ILE A 95 7.06 -3.65 22.81
C ILE A 95 7.13 -3.61 21.28
N LEU A 96 7.40 -4.74 20.62
CA LEU A 96 7.41 -4.82 19.17
C LEU A 96 6.04 -4.49 18.56
N ALA A 97 4.94 -4.91 19.19
CA ALA A 97 3.58 -4.63 18.71
C ALA A 97 3.22 -3.14 18.81
N THR A 98 3.76 -2.44 19.81
CA THR A 98 3.55 -1.00 20.01
C THR A 98 4.46 -0.13 19.13
N VAL A 99 5.70 -0.57 18.88
CA VAL A 99 6.70 0.21 18.12
C VAL A 99 6.57 -0.04 16.62
N ASN A 100 6.36 -1.29 16.19
CA ASN A 100 6.20 -1.64 14.78
C ASN A 100 5.51 -2.99 14.61
N LYS A 101 4.17 -2.97 14.51
CA LYS A 101 3.35 -4.16 14.31
C LYS A 101 3.69 -4.90 13.00
N ASP A 102 4.22 -4.20 12.00
CA ASP A 102 4.52 -4.76 10.68
C ASP A 102 5.78 -5.66 10.70
N MET A 103 6.66 -5.46 11.70
CA MET A 103 7.81 -6.33 11.94
C MET A 103 7.41 -7.70 12.52
N LEU A 104 6.29 -7.74 13.26
CA LEU A 104 5.71 -8.96 13.85
C LEU A 104 4.87 -9.77 12.86
N THR A 105 4.28 -9.11 11.86
CA THR A 105 3.53 -9.78 10.80
C THR A 105 4.41 -10.21 9.65
N GLY A 106 5.68 -9.81 9.63
CA GLY A 106 6.63 -10.15 8.57
C GLY A 106 6.33 -9.46 7.25
N ASP A 107 5.63 -8.31 7.29
CA ASP A 107 5.39 -7.47 6.12
C ASP A 107 6.57 -6.51 5.88
N VAL A 108 7.78 -7.07 5.89
CA VAL A 108 8.95 -6.39 5.34
C VAL A 108 8.88 -6.55 3.84
N GLY A 109 8.39 -5.53 3.13
CA GLY A 109 8.22 -5.57 1.68
C GLY A 109 9.53 -5.87 0.95
N LEU A 110 9.74 -7.11 0.50
CA LEU A 110 10.87 -7.53 -0.34
C LEU A 110 10.74 -7.07 -1.80
N GLY A 111 10.14 -5.90 -2.05
CA GLY A 111 10.04 -5.32 -3.40
C GLY A 111 11.40 -5.15 -4.09
N ALA A 112 12.49 -5.08 -3.32
CA ALA A 112 13.86 -4.97 -3.80
C ALA A 112 14.52 -6.28 -4.26
N LEU A 113 13.93 -7.45 -3.96
CA LEU A 113 14.47 -8.77 -4.36
C LEU A 113 13.83 -9.33 -5.65
N LYS A 114 12.98 -8.55 -6.32
CA LYS A 114 12.47 -8.87 -7.65
C LYS A 114 13.58 -8.69 -8.69
N SER A 115 14.34 -9.77 -8.94
CA SER A 115 15.25 -9.85 -10.09
C SER A 115 14.44 -9.66 -11.37
N THR A 116 14.58 -8.49 -12.01
CA THR A 116 13.98 -8.21 -13.30
C THR A 116 14.99 -8.61 -14.36
N ILE A 117 14.74 -9.72 -15.04
CA ILE A 117 15.46 -10.08 -16.27
C ILE A 117 15.12 -9.00 -17.31
N THR A 118 16.07 -8.11 -17.59
CA THR A 118 15.99 -7.13 -18.67
C THR A 118 16.25 -7.83 -20.01
N SER A 119 15.22 -7.96 -20.83
CA SER A 119 15.39 -8.24 -22.27
C SER A 119 15.50 -6.91 -23.02
N ALA A 120 16.66 -6.69 -23.61
CA ALA A 120 16.96 -5.57 -24.50
C ALA A 120 16.43 -5.81 -25.93
N GLY A 121 16.05 -4.71 -26.60
CA GLY A 121 15.68 -4.64 -28.02
C GLY A 121 14.37 -3.87 -28.19
N GLY A 122 14.22 -2.76 -28.93
CA GLY A 122 15.01 -2.15 -29.98
C GLY A 122 14.05 -1.74 -31.10
N GLY A 123 14.10 -0.49 -31.58
CA GLY A 123 13.51 -0.09 -32.87
C GLY A 123 12.57 1.11 -32.85
N TYR A 124 13.12 2.27 -33.20
CA TYR A 124 12.41 3.50 -33.59
C TYR A 124 12.26 3.52 -35.11
N ILE A 125 11.07 3.81 -35.66
CA ILE A 125 10.89 4.20 -37.08
C ILE A 125 9.91 5.38 -37.14
N PRO A 126 10.28 6.53 -37.74
CA PRO A 126 9.39 7.68 -37.88
C PRO A 126 8.66 7.70 -39.23
N GLY A 127 7.40 8.11 -39.21
CA GLY A 127 6.71 8.76 -40.33
C GLY A 127 5.58 7.97 -41.00
N GLN A 128 4.32 8.38 -40.74
CA GLN A 128 3.26 8.52 -41.75
C GLN A 128 1.98 9.13 -41.14
N THR A 129 1.43 10.16 -41.79
CA THR A 129 0.06 10.69 -41.68
C THR A 129 -0.70 10.36 -42.96
N PRO A 130 -2.03 10.09 -42.97
CA PRO A 130 -3.04 11.17 -43.15
C PRO A 130 -4.48 10.97 -42.54
N VAL A 131 -5.02 12.04 -41.90
CA VAL A 131 -6.31 12.79 -42.07
C VAL A 131 -7.74 12.11 -42.18
N THR A 132 -8.58 12.22 -41.09
CA THR A 132 -10.08 12.45 -40.84
C THR A 132 -11.27 11.59 -41.37
N PRO A 133 -12.55 11.69 -40.85
CA PRO A 133 -13.17 12.00 -39.51
C PRO A 133 -14.40 11.07 -39.12
N PRO A 134 -15.38 11.44 -38.25
CA PRO A 134 -15.46 11.24 -36.80
C PRO A 134 -16.47 10.15 -36.32
N THR A 135 -16.17 9.44 -35.23
CA THR A 135 -17.19 8.71 -34.46
C THR A 135 -16.95 8.87 -32.96
N THR A 136 -17.92 9.47 -32.29
CA THR A 136 -17.94 9.79 -30.86
C THR A 136 -18.08 8.53 -29.99
N ASN A 137 -17.04 8.23 -29.22
CA ASN A 137 -17.12 7.43 -27.99
C ASN A 137 -16.05 7.95 -27.01
N PRO A 138 -16.32 8.00 -25.69
CA PRO A 138 -15.44 8.63 -24.72
C PRO A 138 -14.18 7.80 -24.55
N THR A 139 -13.10 8.29 -25.13
CA THR A 139 -11.77 7.69 -25.06
C THR A 139 -11.19 7.89 -23.66
N THR A 140 -10.67 6.82 -23.09
CA THR A 140 -9.70 6.75 -22.00
C THR A 140 -8.70 7.93 -22.08
N PRO A 141 -8.40 8.66 -20.99
CA PRO A 141 -7.49 9.80 -21.06
C PRO A 141 -6.09 9.34 -21.48
N GLN A 142 -5.71 9.69 -22.71
CA GLN A 142 -4.37 9.50 -23.24
C GLN A 142 -3.50 10.65 -22.69
N ASN A 143 -2.80 10.34 -21.59
CA ASN A 143 -1.94 11.25 -20.83
C ASN A 143 -0.90 11.96 -21.70
N THR A 144 -1.14 13.25 -21.99
CA THR A 144 -0.10 14.20 -22.41
C THR A 144 0.00 15.34 -21.39
N GLU A 145 -0.02 14.98 -20.10
CA GLU A 145 0.01 15.95 -19.03
C GLU A 145 1.43 16.51 -18.88
N LYS A 146 1.57 17.82 -19.10
CA LYS A 146 2.89 18.47 -19.16
C LYS A 146 3.41 18.72 -17.74
N CYS A 147 4.62 18.24 -17.47
CA CYS A 147 5.37 18.59 -16.26
C CYS A 147 5.53 20.12 -16.15
N LEU A 148 5.66 20.62 -14.92
CA LEU A 148 6.12 22.01 -14.73
C LEU A 148 7.56 22.10 -15.27
N SER A 149 7.96 23.29 -15.70
CA SER A 149 9.37 23.54 -15.97
C SER A 149 10.21 23.40 -14.70
N GLU A 150 11.52 23.21 -14.87
CA GLU A 150 12.46 23.13 -13.75
C GLU A 150 12.42 24.40 -12.87
N ASN A 151 12.37 25.58 -13.49
CA ASN A 151 12.32 26.86 -12.77
C ASN A 151 11.00 27.04 -12.00
N GLU A 152 9.87 26.69 -12.59
CA GLU A 152 8.57 26.72 -11.91
C GLU A 152 8.55 25.75 -10.71
N THR A 153 9.12 24.55 -10.87
CA THR A 153 9.20 23.55 -9.79
C THR A 153 10.06 24.07 -8.64
N LYS A 154 11.25 24.61 -8.91
CA LYS A 154 12.14 25.19 -7.89
C LYS A 154 11.44 26.32 -7.14
N SER A 155 10.75 27.18 -7.87
CA SER A 155 9.98 28.30 -7.30
C SER A 155 8.85 27.81 -6.40
N ALA A 156 8.07 26.82 -6.85
CA ALA A 156 6.96 26.26 -6.08
C ALA A 156 7.43 25.56 -4.79
N LEU A 157 8.51 24.77 -4.85
CA LEU A 157 9.10 24.10 -3.68
C LEU A 157 9.70 25.08 -2.66
N SER A 158 10.10 26.26 -3.09
CA SER A 158 10.63 27.31 -2.22
C SER A 158 9.54 28.23 -1.65
N SER A 159 8.31 28.12 -2.15
CA SER A 159 7.19 28.97 -1.76
C SER A 159 6.49 28.44 -0.50
N SER A 160 5.84 29.34 0.25
CA SER A 160 5.02 28.98 1.42
C SER A 160 3.79 28.15 1.08
N VAL A 161 3.33 28.20 -0.19
CA VAL A 161 2.17 27.44 -0.68
C VAL A 161 2.55 26.06 -1.24
N GLY A 162 3.85 25.77 -1.38
CA GLY A 162 4.38 24.47 -1.77
C GLY A 162 4.11 24.07 -3.23
N ILE A 163 4.48 22.83 -3.58
CA ILE A 163 4.42 22.29 -4.95
C ILE A 163 2.99 22.22 -5.53
N CYS A 164 1.96 22.20 -4.67
CA CYS A 164 0.55 22.16 -5.06
C CYS A 164 -0.20 23.48 -4.86
N GLY A 165 0.50 24.57 -4.51
CA GLY A 165 -0.13 25.81 -4.02
C GLY A 165 -1.09 26.52 -4.98
N ASN A 166 -0.92 26.34 -6.28
CA ASN A 166 -1.73 27.01 -7.32
C ASN A 166 -2.80 26.09 -7.94
N THR A 167 -2.94 24.85 -7.44
CA THR A 167 -3.93 23.91 -7.96
C THR A 167 -5.31 24.20 -7.38
N ARG A 168 -6.34 24.10 -8.22
CA ARG A 168 -7.75 24.26 -7.84
C ARG A 168 -8.45 22.91 -7.83
N CYS A 169 -9.48 22.75 -7.01
CA CYS A 169 -10.30 21.55 -7.08
C CYS A 169 -11.14 21.57 -8.35
N THR A 170 -11.10 20.47 -9.09
CA THR A 170 -12.02 20.21 -10.22
C THR A 170 -12.84 18.95 -10.01
N THR A 171 -12.46 18.13 -9.04
CA THR A 171 -12.99 16.78 -8.81
C THR A 171 -14.44 16.76 -8.33
N PHE A 172 -14.92 17.82 -7.66
CA PHE A 172 -16.31 17.88 -7.20
C PHE A 172 -17.33 18.25 -8.28
N VAL A 173 -16.88 18.74 -9.44
CA VAL A 173 -17.79 19.11 -10.53
C VAL A 173 -18.53 17.87 -11.04
N GLY A 174 -19.83 17.82 -10.79
CA GLY A 174 -20.69 16.69 -11.15
C GLY A 174 -20.55 15.47 -10.24
N CYS A 175 -19.90 15.60 -9.07
CA CYS A 175 -19.85 14.53 -8.08
C CYS A 175 -21.00 14.61 -7.08
N ASN A 176 -21.82 13.57 -6.99
CA ASN A 176 -22.92 13.48 -6.02
C ASN A 176 -22.54 12.61 -4.81
N TYR A 177 -21.50 13.00 -4.06
CA TYR A 177 -21.10 12.27 -2.84
C TYR A 177 -22.05 12.51 -1.66
N LYS A 178 -22.76 13.65 -1.64
CA LYS A 178 -23.61 14.08 -0.50
C LYS A 178 -24.69 13.07 -0.15
N GLN A 179 -25.25 12.36 -1.13
CA GLN A 179 -26.23 11.30 -0.90
C GLN A 179 -25.68 10.13 -0.06
N TYR A 180 -24.36 10.01 0.08
CA TYR A 180 -23.67 8.96 0.83
C TYR A 180 -23.04 9.48 2.13
N ASP A 181 -23.25 10.74 2.51
CA ASP A 181 -22.53 11.38 3.63
C ASP A 181 -22.71 10.64 4.96
N SER A 182 -23.89 10.10 5.26
CA SER A 182 -24.11 9.33 6.49
C SER A 182 -23.21 8.10 6.56
N ILE A 183 -23.10 7.36 5.46
CA ILE A 183 -22.25 6.16 5.34
C ILE A 183 -20.78 6.55 5.36
N ILE A 184 -20.41 7.63 4.66
CA ILE A 184 -19.04 8.16 4.63
C ILE A 184 -18.57 8.51 6.05
N ILE A 185 -19.37 9.26 6.81
CA ILE A 185 -19.04 9.67 8.17
C ILE A 185 -18.92 8.45 9.09
N GLU A 186 -19.84 7.49 8.98
CA GLU A 186 -19.81 6.27 9.79
C GLU A 186 -18.55 5.43 9.53
N GLU A 187 -18.26 5.13 8.26
CA GLU A 187 -17.12 4.29 7.91
C GLU A 187 -15.78 5.02 8.10
N ALA A 188 -15.72 6.34 7.92
CA ALA A 188 -14.56 7.15 8.29
C ALA A 188 -14.26 7.06 9.80
N LYS A 189 -15.29 7.18 10.63
CA LYS A 189 -15.18 7.03 12.09
C LYS A 189 -14.71 5.64 12.47
N ARG A 190 -15.26 4.58 11.85
CA ARG A 190 -14.83 3.19 12.07
C ARG A 190 -13.35 2.98 11.69
N ALA A 191 -12.92 3.56 10.58
CA ALA A 191 -11.53 3.47 10.12
C ALA A 191 -10.58 4.41 10.90
N ASN A 192 -11.09 5.40 11.63
CA ASN A 192 -10.33 6.47 12.27
C ASN A 192 -9.55 7.31 11.25
N ILE A 193 -10.24 7.82 10.22
CA ILE A 193 -9.70 8.70 9.19
C ILE A 193 -10.60 9.92 8.98
N ASN A 194 -10.08 10.99 8.36
CA ASN A 194 -10.89 12.14 7.98
C ASN A 194 -11.91 11.74 6.88
N PRO A 195 -13.24 11.97 7.07
CA PRO A 195 -14.25 11.66 6.06
C PRO A 195 -14.06 12.44 4.74
N ASN A 196 -13.41 13.60 4.76
CA ASN A 196 -13.11 14.37 3.55
C ASN A 196 -12.17 13.61 2.60
N LEU A 197 -11.30 12.72 3.10
CA LEU A 197 -10.46 11.86 2.27
C LEU A 197 -11.31 10.90 1.42
N ILE A 198 -12.35 10.32 2.02
CA ILE A 198 -13.30 9.44 1.29
C ILE A 198 -14.05 10.25 0.23
N ARG A 199 -14.52 11.47 0.56
CA ARG A 199 -15.24 12.33 -0.38
C ARG A 199 -14.40 12.65 -1.62
N VAL A 200 -13.15 13.08 -1.41
CA VAL A 200 -12.21 13.41 -2.48
C VAL A 200 -11.96 12.21 -3.37
N ILE A 201 -11.63 11.05 -2.79
CA ILE A 201 -11.33 9.82 -3.54
C ILE A 201 -12.57 9.33 -4.29
N MET A 202 -13.73 9.24 -3.63
CA MET A 202 -14.98 8.82 -4.30
C MET A 202 -15.28 9.69 -5.52
N CYS A 203 -15.13 11.01 -5.40
CA CYS A 203 -15.40 11.91 -6.50
C CYS A 203 -14.39 11.80 -7.63
N LYS A 204 -13.12 11.56 -7.30
CA LYS A 204 -12.07 11.31 -8.27
C LYS A 204 -12.31 10.02 -9.04
N GLU A 205 -12.62 8.96 -8.31
CA GLU A 205 -12.66 7.60 -8.83
C GLU A 205 -13.95 7.31 -9.63
N SER A 206 -15.10 7.78 -9.14
CA SER A 206 -16.40 7.44 -9.76
C SER A 206 -17.30 8.65 -10.03
N ARG A 207 -16.90 9.86 -9.62
CA ARG A 207 -17.80 11.03 -9.54
C ARG A 207 -19.06 10.75 -8.72
N GLY A 208 -18.95 9.89 -7.70
CA GLY A 208 -20.09 9.50 -6.86
C GLY A 208 -21.13 8.63 -7.57
N LYS A 209 -20.74 7.90 -8.62
CA LYS A 209 -21.62 6.96 -9.33
C LYS A 209 -21.36 5.54 -8.83
N LYS A 210 -22.40 4.92 -8.25
CA LYS A 210 -22.26 3.62 -7.58
C LYS A 210 -21.95 2.43 -8.49
N ASP A 211 -22.35 2.49 -9.76
CA ASP A 211 -22.26 1.37 -10.71
C ASP A 211 -21.12 1.57 -11.73
N VAL A 212 -20.07 2.29 -11.35
CA VAL A 212 -18.89 2.50 -12.21
C VAL A 212 -18.00 1.27 -12.15
N GLN A 213 -17.59 0.83 -13.33
CA GLN A 213 -16.59 -0.20 -13.51
C GLN A 213 -15.58 0.29 -14.54
N ASN A 214 -14.29 0.21 -14.20
CA ASN A 214 -13.25 0.32 -15.21
C ASN A 214 -13.16 -0.98 -16.02
N SER A 215 -12.77 -0.85 -17.30
CA SER A 215 -12.38 -1.99 -18.11
C SER A 215 -11.30 -2.79 -17.40
N LYS A 216 -11.29 -4.12 -17.61
CA LYS A 216 -10.33 -5.05 -17.01
C LYS A 216 -8.91 -4.47 -17.07
N ASN A 217 -8.29 -4.33 -15.91
CA ASN A 217 -6.93 -3.82 -15.77
C ASN A 217 -5.94 -4.74 -16.49
N ASN A 218 -4.78 -4.19 -16.88
CA ASN A 218 -3.74 -4.95 -17.58
C ASN A 218 -3.20 -6.15 -16.78
N ASN A 219 -3.34 -6.13 -15.46
CA ASN A 219 -2.99 -7.22 -14.54
C ASN A 219 -4.13 -8.25 -14.36
N GLY A 220 -5.26 -8.06 -15.03
CA GLY A 220 -6.42 -8.93 -14.99
C GLY A 220 -7.44 -8.64 -13.88
N THR A 221 -7.23 -7.59 -13.07
CA THR A 221 -8.14 -7.19 -12.00
C THR A 221 -9.21 -6.19 -12.48
N TYR A 222 -10.16 -5.87 -11.62
CA TYR A 222 -11.28 -4.97 -11.90
C TYR A 222 -11.38 -3.93 -10.79
N ASP A 223 -11.57 -2.66 -11.15
CA ASP A 223 -11.88 -1.60 -10.19
C ASP A 223 -13.38 -1.34 -10.17
N CYS A 224 -13.98 -1.48 -9.01
CA CYS A 224 -15.43 -1.56 -8.87
C CYS A 224 -16.01 -0.49 -7.93
N GLY A 225 -17.13 0.09 -8.35
CA GLY A 225 -18.03 0.90 -7.52
C GLY A 225 -17.52 2.31 -7.21
N LEU A 226 -18.08 2.89 -6.14
CA LEU A 226 -17.87 4.30 -5.74
C LEU A 226 -16.40 4.67 -5.50
N MET A 227 -15.64 3.76 -4.90
CA MET A 227 -14.25 3.95 -4.49
C MET A 227 -13.27 3.23 -5.43
N GLN A 228 -13.75 2.63 -6.53
CA GLN A 228 -12.93 1.88 -7.50
C GLN A 228 -12.02 0.85 -6.81
N ILE A 229 -12.62 -0.01 -5.98
CA ILE A 229 -11.90 -1.03 -5.21
C ILE A 229 -11.42 -2.12 -6.16
N ASN A 230 -10.11 -2.36 -6.15
CA ASN A 230 -9.46 -3.36 -7.00
C ASN A 230 -9.75 -4.79 -6.49
N GLN A 231 -10.17 -5.68 -7.39
CA GLN A 231 -10.47 -7.07 -7.05
C GLN A 231 -10.16 -8.04 -8.21
N ASN A 232 -9.90 -9.30 -7.87
CA ASN A 232 -9.49 -10.33 -8.83
C ASN A 232 -10.65 -10.98 -9.58
N LYS A 233 -11.89 -10.61 -9.25
CA LYS A 233 -13.11 -11.14 -9.87
C LYS A 233 -13.87 -9.99 -10.54
N PRO A 234 -14.62 -10.25 -11.63
CA PRO A 234 -15.49 -9.25 -12.22
C PRO A 234 -16.41 -8.61 -11.17
N CYS A 235 -16.73 -7.32 -11.36
CA CYS A 235 -17.63 -6.61 -10.46
C CYS A 235 -18.99 -7.29 -10.41
N ASP A 236 -19.51 -7.52 -9.21
CA ASP A 236 -20.80 -8.13 -8.93
C ASP A 236 -21.67 -7.21 -8.05
N GLU A 237 -22.88 -7.65 -7.70
CA GLU A 237 -23.80 -6.87 -6.87
C GLU A 237 -23.18 -6.49 -5.50
N ALA A 238 -22.37 -7.38 -4.92
CA ALA A 238 -21.67 -7.11 -3.67
C ALA A 238 -20.61 -6.00 -3.83
N SER A 239 -19.96 -5.95 -5.00
CA SER A 239 -18.96 -4.93 -5.36
C SER A 239 -19.57 -3.53 -5.50
N TYR A 240 -20.84 -3.45 -5.91
CA TYR A 240 -21.60 -2.20 -6.04
C TYR A 240 -22.40 -1.83 -4.79
N ASN A 241 -22.39 -2.68 -3.75
CA ASN A 241 -23.00 -2.34 -2.48
C ASN A 241 -22.30 -1.12 -1.87
N VAL A 242 -23.03 -0.01 -1.77
CA VAL A 242 -22.52 1.30 -1.36
C VAL A 242 -21.75 1.23 -0.03
N THR A 243 -22.33 0.60 0.99
CA THR A 243 -21.72 0.51 2.32
C THR A 243 -20.45 -0.32 2.31
N ASN A 244 -20.47 -1.49 1.67
CA ASN A 244 -19.28 -2.35 1.59
C ASN A 244 -18.16 -1.71 0.78
N ASN A 245 -18.50 -1.04 -0.32
CA ASN A 245 -17.53 -0.37 -1.19
C ASN A 245 -16.87 0.82 -0.48
N ILE A 246 -17.64 1.65 0.23
CA ILE A 246 -17.12 2.76 1.04
C ILE A 246 -16.27 2.23 2.19
N ARG A 247 -16.68 1.15 2.88
CA ARG A 247 -15.91 0.52 3.96
C ARG A 247 -14.57 -0.01 3.47
N ALA A 248 -14.55 -0.71 2.34
CA ALA A 248 -13.33 -1.21 1.73
C ALA A 248 -12.40 -0.04 1.34
N GLY A 249 -12.96 1.03 0.77
CA GLY A 249 -12.22 2.25 0.45
C GLY A 249 -11.62 2.94 1.68
N ALA A 250 -12.41 3.10 2.75
CA ALA A 250 -11.93 3.66 4.01
C ALA A 250 -10.79 2.82 4.61
N THR A 251 -10.87 1.49 4.52
CA THR A 251 -9.81 0.58 4.96
C THR A 251 -8.54 0.73 4.13
N LEU A 252 -8.67 0.84 2.79
CA LEU A 252 -7.54 1.08 1.90
C LEU A 252 -6.87 2.43 2.16
N ILE A 253 -7.65 3.50 2.33
CA ILE A 253 -7.15 4.83 2.68
C ILE A 253 -6.36 4.77 3.98
N LYS A 254 -6.91 4.14 5.02
CA LYS A 254 -6.21 3.95 6.30
C LYS A 254 -4.88 3.23 6.11
N SER A 255 -4.86 2.12 5.37
CA SER A 255 -3.64 1.36 5.10
C SER A 255 -2.58 2.23 4.40
N LYS A 256 -2.99 2.98 3.36
CA LYS A 256 -2.08 3.88 2.62
C LYS A 256 -1.59 5.04 3.48
N LEU A 257 -2.46 5.63 4.30
CA LEU A 257 -2.12 6.71 5.22
C LEU A 257 -1.10 6.22 6.27
N SER A 258 -1.34 5.07 6.90
CA SER A 258 -0.41 4.46 7.85
C SER A 258 0.97 4.21 7.21
N ALA A 259 1.00 3.66 5.99
CA ALA A 259 2.24 3.36 5.27
C ALA A 259 3.10 4.61 4.98
N VAL A 260 2.50 5.80 4.86
CA VAL A 260 3.23 7.05 4.56
C VAL A 260 3.46 7.94 5.78
N SER A 261 2.80 7.66 6.90
CA SER A 261 2.84 8.50 8.11
C SER A 261 4.17 8.43 8.85
N GLY A 262 4.83 7.25 8.85
CA GLY A 262 6.17 7.07 9.42
C GLY A 262 7.32 7.33 8.44
N GLY A 263 7.03 7.69 7.19
CA GLY A 263 8.03 7.90 6.15
C GLY A 263 8.67 9.30 6.18
N VAL A 264 9.60 9.54 5.24
CA VAL A 264 10.29 10.83 5.07
C VAL A 264 9.30 11.99 5.06
N THR A 265 9.63 13.04 5.81
CA THR A 265 8.90 14.30 5.85
C THR A 265 9.55 15.28 4.88
N TYR A 266 8.75 15.88 4.01
CA TYR A 266 9.23 16.87 3.05
C TYR A 266 8.64 18.25 3.40
N PRO A 267 9.45 19.33 3.40
CA PRO A 267 8.95 20.67 3.66
C PRO A 267 7.78 21.03 2.73
N GLY A 268 6.69 21.53 3.32
CA GLY A 268 5.51 21.99 2.58
C GLY A 268 4.68 20.89 1.89
N ILE A 269 4.97 19.60 2.16
CA ILE A 269 4.22 18.47 1.61
C ILE A 269 3.54 17.71 2.75
N PRO A 270 2.20 17.81 2.88
CA PRO A 270 1.47 17.15 3.96
C PRO A 270 1.38 15.62 3.75
N VAL A 271 1.01 14.88 4.80
CA VAL A 271 0.97 13.41 4.77
C VAL A 271 -0.08 12.89 3.79
N GLU A 272 -1.18 13.62 3.62
CA GLU A 272 -2.26 13.33 2.69
C GLU A 272 -1.75 13.36 1.24
N ALA A 273 -0.80 14.24 0.91
CA ALA A 273 -0.16 14.28 -0.39
C ALA A 273 0.52 12.95 -0.72
N LYS A 274 1.26 12.41 0.26
CA LYS A 274 1.96 11.14 0.15
C LYS A 274 0.97 9.99 -0.01
N MET A 275 -0.14 10.03 0.73
CA MET A 275 -1.21 9.03 0.63
C MET A 275 -1.84 9.04 -0.76
N PHE A 276 -2.22 10.23 -1.27
CA PHE A 276 -2.78 10.36 -2.62
C PHE A 276 -1.81 9.90 -3.69
N ALA A 277 -0.50 10.15 -3.53
CA ALA A 277 0.51 9.67 -4.46
C ALA A 277 0.56 8.14 -4.47
N SER A 278 0.52 7.49 -3.30
CA SER A 278 0.45 6.03 -3.19
C SER A 278 -0.87 5.41 -3.63
N TYR A 279 -1.93 6.22 -3.73
CA TYR A 279 -3.22 5.82 -4.28
C TYR A 279 -3.21 5.90 -5.82
N ALA A 280 -2.69 7.00 -6.37
CA ALA A 280 -2.63 7.27 -7.81
C ALA A 280 -1.51 6.52 -8.57
N CYS A 281 -0.46 6.07 -7.86
CA CYS A 281 0.76 5.50 -8.45
C CYS A 281 1.28 4.30 -7.66
N CYS A 282 2.06 3.36 -8.22
CA CYS A 282 2.25 2.94 -9.61
C CYS A 282 2.49 1.43 -9.59
N GLY A 283 2.03 0.70 -10.61
CA GLY A 283 2.52 -0.66 -10.87
C GLY A 283 4.03 -0.67 -11.13
N GLY A 284 4.73 -1.75 -10.78
CA GLY A 284 6.16 -1.91 -11.08
C GLY A 284 7.15 -1.55 -9.95
N GLY A 285 6.69 -1.34 -8.72
CA GLY A 285 7.57 -1.21 -7.54
C GLY A 285 8.18 0.19 -7.34
N ILE A 286 7.80 1.18 -8.16
CA ILE A 286 8.21 2.57 -7.97
C ILE A 286 7.46 3.13 -6.77
N ASN A 287 8.18 3.49 -5.71
CA ASN A 287 7.61 4.26 -4.61
C ASN A 287 7.61 5.77 -4.98
N PRO A 288 6.44 6.38 -5.26
CA PRO A 288 6.39 7.81 -5.63
C PRO A 288 6.87 8.73 -4.50
N ASN A 289 6.77 8.28 -3.25
CA ASN A 289 7.15 9.04 -2.07
C ASN A 289 8.62 8.87 -1.67
N SER A 290 9.41 8.13 -2.44
CA SER A 290 10.86 8.10 -2.26
C SER A 290 11.49 9.39 -2.80
N GLU A 291 12.68 9.72 -2.27
CA GLU A 291 13.45 10.88 -2.72
C GLU A 291 13.76 10.80 -4.23
N SER A 292 13.74 11.97 -4.87
CA SER A 292 14.16 12.09 -6.27
C SER A 292 15.68 12.01 -6.41
N ASN A 293 16.14 11.23 -7.38
CA ASN A 293 17.56 11.18 -7.75
C ASN A 293 17.97 12.36 -8.65
N ASP A 294 17.00 13.01 -9.33
CA ASP A 294 17.26 14.06 -10.32
C ASP A 294 17.07 15.48 -9.77
N CYS A 295 16.18 15.62 -8.78
CA CYS A 295 15.90 16.87 -8.10
C CYS A 295 16.56 16.83 -6.72
N THR A 296 17.77 17.35 -6.61
CA THR A 296 18.58 17.33 -5.39
C THR A 296 19.04 18.74 -5.06
N THR A 297 19.54 18.95 -3.84
CA THR A 297 20.19 20.21 -3.48
C THR A 297 21.40 20.51 -4.35
N SER A 298 22.15 19.48 -4.77
CA SER A 298 23.27 19.61 -5.72
C SER A 298 22.84 20.02 -7.13
N SER A 299 21.60 19.73 -7.55
CA SER A 299 21.02 20.23 -8.81
C SER A 299 20.26 21.56 -8.66
N GLY A 300 20.41 22.23 -7.51
CA GLY A 300 19.89 23.57 -7.24
C GLY A 300 18.43 23.61 -6.77
N TYR A 301 17.90 22.50 -6.23
CA TYR A 301 16.59 22.49 -5.57
C TYR A 301 16.73 22.87 -4.08
N PRO A 302 15.69 23.46 -3.44
CA PRO A 302 15.76 23.86 -2.03
C PRO A 302 15.91 22.67 -1.06
N PHE A 303 15.41 21.50 -1.46
CA PHE A 303 15.58 20.21 -0.79
C PHE A 303 15.37 19.10 -1.82
N THR A 304 15.66 17.85 -1.47
CA THR A 304 15.38 16.68 -2.32
C THR A 304 13.89 16.31 -2.18
N PRO A 305 13.01 16.60 -3.15
CA PRO A 305 11.58 16.34 -3.03
C PRO A 305 11.27 14.86 -3.34
N PRO A 306 10.04 14.39 -3.08
CA PRO A 306 9.62 13.07 -3.53
C PRO A 306 9.63 13.00 -5.06
N LYS A 307 9.77 11.80 -5.63
CA LYS A 307 9.82 11.57 -7.08
C LYS A 307 8.67 12.22 -7.84
N TRP A 308 7.45 12.12 -7.31
CA TRP A 308 6.28 12.72 -7.96
C TRP A 308 6.36 14.26 -8.06
N ALA A 309 7.07 14.92 -7.15
CA ALA A 309 7.23 16.38 -7.16
C ALA A 309 8.37 16.86 -8.08
N CYS A 310 9.14 15.94 -8.67
CA CYS A 310 10.25 16.24 -9.58
C CYS A 310 9.79 16.21 -11.04
N PRO A 311 10.05 17.25 -11.86
CA PRO A 311 9.66 17.28 -13.27
C PRO A 311 10.61 16.47 -14.19
N LYS A 312 11.76 16.03 -13.68
CA LYS A 312 12.76 15.27 -14.44
C LYS A 312 12.43 13.78 -14.43
N ASN A 313 12.67 13.12 -15.56
CA ASN A 313 12.50 11.67 -15.77
C ASN A 313 11.20 11.11 -15.20
N PRO A 314 10.03 11.57 -15.69
CA PRO A 314 8.76 11.19 -15.08
C PRO A 314 8.48 9.68 -15.10
N GLY A 315 9.18 8.89 -15.93
CA GLY A 315 8.93 7.47 -16.11
C GLY A 315 8.05 7.19 -17.34
N PRO A 316 8.02 5.94 -17.82
CA PRO A 316 7.23 5.58 -19.00
C PRO A 316 5.73 5.56 -18.66
N THR A 317 4.96 6.37 -19.40
CA THR A 317 3.48 6.41 -19.45
C THR A 317 2.74 6.57 -18.12
N ASN A 318 1.85 5.67 -17.69
CA ASN A 318 0.89 5.88 -16.58
C ASN A 318 1.58 6.04 -15.21
N ALA A 319 2.87 5.69 -15.15
CA ALA A 319 3.76 5.96 -14.04
C ALA A 319 4.48 7.31 -14.14
N ASN A 320 4.05 8.18 -15.07
CA ASN A 320 4.57 9.53 -15.27
C ASN A 320 4.31 10.34 -14.00
N MET A 321 5.38 10.63 -13.27
CA MET A 321 5.36 11.39 -12.02
C MET A 321 4.65 12.75 -12.14
N CYS A 322 4.55 13.33 -13.34
CA CYS A 322 3.82 14.57 -13.58
C CYS A 322 2.30 14.38 -13.57
N PHE A 323 1.81 13.25 -14.06
CA PHE A 323 0.41 12.84 -13.89
C PHE A 323 0.12 12.61 -12.41
N VAL A 324 0.98 11.84 -11.73
CA VAL A 324 0.86 11.58 -10.28
C VAL A 324 0.82 12.88 -9.49
N ARG A 325 1.68 13.84 -9.83
CA ARG A 325 1.68 15.18 -9.21
C ARG A 325 0.36 15.91 -9.41
N GLN A 326 -0.15 15.96 -10.64
CA GLN A 326 -1.42 16.64 -10.90
C GLN A 326 -2.55 15.99 -10.12
N ASP A 327 -2.56 14.67 -10.09
CA ASP A 327 -3.50 13.86 -9.32
C ASP A 327 -3.45 14.15 -7.82
N VAL A 328 -2.25 14.22 -7.26
CA VAL A 328 -2.00 14.55 -5.85
C VAL A 328 -2.44 15.98 -5.55
N CYS A 329 -1.99 16.94 -6.36
CA CYS A 329 -2.27 18.35 -6.13
C CYS A 329 -3.75 18.68 -6.32
N GLY A 330 -4.44 18.03 -7.27
CA GLY A 330 -5.88 18.15 -7.46
C GLY A 330 -6.65 17.62 -6.24
N ALA A 331 -6.28 16.44 -5.76
CA ALA A 331 -6.89 15.84 -4.57
C ALA A 331 -6.68 16.70 -3.31
N LEU A 332 -5.47 17.25 -3.11
CA LEU A 332 -5.18 18.16 -2.00
C LEU A 332 -5.96 19.46 -2.08
N ALA A 333 -6.09 20.04 -3.27
CA ALA A 333 -6.89 21.25 -3.46
C ALA A 333 -8.36 21.00 -3.07
N CYS A 334 -8.92 19.85 -3.49
CA CYS A 334 -10.26 19.43 -3.10
C CYS A 334 -10.41 19.15 -1.61
N LEU A 335 -9.40 18.53 -0.98
CA LEU A 335 -9.40 18.32 0.47
C LEU A 335 -9.46 19.66 1.21
N LYS A 336 -8.62 20.62 0.80
CA LYS A 336 -8.57 21.96 1.38
C LYS A 336 -9.89 22.72 1.26
N GLU A 337 -10.61 22.58 0.13
CA GLU A 337 -11.94 23.18 -0.06
C GLU A 337 -13.03 22.57 0.84
N LEU A 338 -12.85 21.32 1.30
CA LEU A 338 -13.80 20.70 2.24
C LEU A 338 -13.46 20.97 3.71
N ASP A 339 -12.21 21.35 4.01
CA ASP A 339 -11.75 21.69 5.36
C ASP A 339 -11.93 23.19 5.68
N SER A 340 -12.26 24.01 4.68
CA SER A 340 -12.58 25.45 4.81
C SER A 340 -14.05 25.71 5.12
#